data_AF-A0A966C5C7-F1
#
_entry.id   AF-A0A966C5C7-F1
#
_cell.length_a   1.000
_cell.length_b   1.000
_cell.length_c   1.000
_cell.angle_alpha   90.00
_cell.angle_beta   90.00
_cell.angle_gamma   90.00
#
_symmetry.space_group_name_H-M   'P 1'
#
loop_
_entity.id
_entity.type
_entity.pdbx_description
1 polymer ?
#
loop_
_entity_poly.entity_id
_entity_poly.type
_entity_poly.pdbx_seq_one_letter_code
_entity_poly.pdbx_strand_id
1 'polypeptide(L)' 'MKRTIIALLILMAVFILNNYQANASTIVRSGKIISINEQQIIDGDFYTLGNSVILSGKVTGDFLSLAGNVTI' A
#
# COMPACT_ATOMS: atom_id res chain seq x y z
N MET A 1 11.88 -40.37 -20.03
CA MET A 1 12.18 -39.07 -20.68
C MET A 1 10.95 -38.16 -20.81
N LYS A 2 9.84 -38.59 -21.44
CA LYS A 2 8.66 -37.70 -21.59
C LYS A 2 8.04 -37.27 -20.25
N ARG A 3 7.91 -38.19 -19.29
CA ARG A 3 7.35 -37.91 -17.94
C ARG A 3 8.22 -36.95 -17.12
N THR A 4 9.55 -37.08 -17.21
CA THR A 4 10.49 -36.20 -16.50
C THR A 4 10.49 -34.79 -17.08
N ILE A 5 10.37 -34.63 -18.40
CA ILE A 5 10.27 -33.32 -19.05
C ILE A 5 8.97 -32.59 -18.64
N ILE A 6 7.85 -33.30 -18.59
CA ILE A 6 6.56 -32.74 -18.16
C ILE A 6 6.64 -32.26 -16.71
N ALA A 7 7.24 -33.06 -15.82
CA ALA A 7 7.43 -32.67 -14.42
C ALA A 7 8.28 -31.40 -14.27
N LEU A 8 9.35 -31.26 -15.07
CA LEU A 8 10.20 -30.07 -15.06
C LEU A 8 9.47 -28.82 -15.55
N LEU A 9 8.65 -28.94 -16.61
CA LEU A 9 7.85 -27.85 -17.13
C LEU A 9 6.80 -27.37 -16.11
N ILE A 10 6.17 -28.30 -15.40
CA ILE A 10 5.22 -27.96 -14.32
C ILE A 10 5.95 -27.24 -13.18
N LEU A 11 7.12 -27.74 -12.76
CA LEU A 11 7.92 -27.12 -11.71
C LEU A 11 8.34 -25.69 -12.09
N MET A 12 8.75 -25.49 -13.35
CA MET A 12 9.13 -24.18 -13.87
C MET A 12 7.92 -23.22 -13.93
N ALA A 13 6.76 -23.70 -14.36
CA ALA A 13 5.52 -22.92 -14.38
C ALA A 13 5.11 -22.49 -12.97
N VAL A 14 5.19 -23.38 -11.98
CA VAL A 14 4.93 -23.06 -10.57
C VAL A 14 5.91 -21.99 -10.07
N PHE A 15 7.19 -22.08 -10.42
CA PHE A 15 8.19 -21.10 -9.98
C PHE A 15 7.95 -19.69 -10.54
N ILE A 16 7.48 -19.57 -11.79
CA ILE A 16 7.15 -18.29 -12.42
C ILE A 16 5.93 -17.65 -11.75
N LEU A 17 4.92 -18.45 -11.40
CA LEU A 17 3.67 -17.99 -10.80
C LEU A 17 3.80 -17.55 -9.32
N ASN A 18 4.93 -17.81 -8.65
CA ASN A 18 5.14 -17.43 -7.25
C ASN A 18 5.69 -15.99 -7.06
N ASN A 19 5.85 -15.20 -8.13
CA ASN A 19 6.39 -13.83 -8.04
C ASN A 19 5.34 -12.74 -7.75
N TYR A 20 4.13 -13.09 -7.35
CA TYR A 20 3.15 -12.10 -6.91
C TYR A 20 3.48 -11.66 -5.48
N GLN A 21 4.36 -10.66 -5.35
CA GLN A 21 4.53 -9.96 -4.09
C GLN A 21 3.26 -9.16 -3.80
N ALA A 22 2.46 -9.63 -2.83
CA ALA A 22 1.41 -8.84 -2.23
C ALA A 22 2.07 -7.77 -1.35
N ASN A 23 2.29 -6.58 -1.92
CA ASN A 23 2.80 -5.43 -1.18
C ASN A 23 1.64 -4.77 -0.44
N ALA A 24 1.48 -5.10 0.85
CA ALA A 24 0.69 -4.29 1.76
C ALA A 24 1.56 -3.10 2.21
N SER A 25 1.39 -1.95 1.55
CA SER A 25 2.00 -0.69 1.99
C SER A 25 1.05 -0.01 2.97
N THR A 26 1.51 0.17 4.21
CA THR A 26 0.79 0.96 5.22
C THR A 26 1.64 2.16 5.59
N ILE A 27 1.07 3.35 5.49
CA ILE A 27 1.72 4.60 5.90
C ILE A 27 1.05 5.10 7.17
N VAL A 28 1.85 5.30 8.22
CA VAL A 28 1.39 5.90 9.47
C VAL A 28 2.12 7.20 9.70
N ARG A 29 1.39 8.29 9.97
CA ARG A 29 1.97 9.57 10.38
C ARG A 29 1.33 10.06 11.67
N SER A 30 2.14 10.59 12.58
CA SER A 30 1.66 11.23 13.80
C SER A 30 2.33 12.58 14.01
N GLY A 31 1.60 13.51 14.62
CA GLY A 31 2.10 14.85 14.89
C GLY A 31 1.01 15.86 15.18
N LYS A 32 1.38 17.06 15.61
CA LYS A 32 0.40 18.12 15.89
C LYS A 32 -0.37 18.52 14.63
N ILE A 33 0.34 18.68 13.51
CA ILE A 33 -0.22 19.01 12.19
C ILE A 33 0.37 18.03 11.18
N ILE A 34 -0.48 17.38 10.40
CA ILE A 34 -0.11 16.49 9.31
C ILE A 34 -0.69 17.08 8.03
N SER A 35 0.15 17.29 7.01
CA SER A 35 -0.28 17.83 5.73
C SER A 35 0.20 16.93 4.59
N ILE A 36 -0.73 16.56 3.71
CA ILE A 36 -0.49 15.93 2.42
C ILE A 36 -0.89 16.95 1.35
N ASN A 37 0.07 17.40 0.56
CA ASN A 37 -0.17 18.40 -0.48
C ASN A 37 -0.75 17.76 -1.75
N GLU A 38 -1.29 18.60 -2.65
CA GLU A 38 -1.94 18.16 -3.89
C GLU A 38 -1.05 17.30 -4.81
N GLN A 39 0.27 17.48 -4.74
CA GLN A 39 1.24 16.76 -5.57
C GLN A 39 1.66 15.42 -4.96
N GLN A 40 1.27 15.12 -3.72
CA GLN A 40 1.62 13.89 -3.04
C GLN A 40 0.60 12.79 -3.29
N ILE A 41 1.14 11.59 -3.54
CA ILE A 41 0.38 10.35 -3.60
C ILE A 41 0.88 9.44 -2.48
N ILE A 42 -0.02 9.06 -1.59
CA ILE A 42 0.18 7.99 -0.62
C ILE A 42 -0.29 6.70 -1.26
N ASP A 43 0.64 5.78 -1.51
CA ASP A 43 0.31 4.48 -2.09
C ASP A 43 0.02 3.46 -0.99
N GLY A 44 -1.22 2.95 -1.00
CA GLY A 44 -1.77 2.07 0.03
C GLY A 44 -2.60 2.81 1.08
N ASP A 45 -2.75 2.18 2.24
CA ASP A 45 -3.57 2.71 3.33
C ASP A 45 -2.79 3.76 4.13
N PHE A 46 -3.50 4.81 4.55
CA PHE A 46 -2.96 5.94 5.25
C PHE A 46 -3.64 6.15 6.62
N TYR A 47 -2.85 5.99 7.69
CA TYR A 47 -3.30 6.15 9.06
C TYR A 47 -2.67 7.39 9.69
N THR A 48 -3.48 8.22 10.34
CA THR A 48 -3.00 9.45 10.97
C THR A 48 -3.49 9.63 12.40
N LEU A 49 -2.63 10.22 13.23
CA LEU A 49 -2.95 10.62 14.61
C LEU A 49 -2.40 12.02 14.87
N GLY A 50 -3.28 13.01 15.12
CA GLY A 50 -2.84 14.39 15.33
C GLY A 50 -3.92 15.36 15.79
N ASN A 51 -3.59 16.64 15.93
CA ASN A 51 -4.60 17.65 16.24
C ASN A 51 -5.31 18.11 14.96
N SER A 52 -4.56 18.31 13.88
CA SER A 52 -5.06 18.73 12.57
C SER A 52 -4.44 17.89 11.45
N VAL A 53 -5.29 17.38 10.56
CA VAL A 53 -4.89 16.65 9.36
C VAL A 53 -5.48 17.33 8.13
N ILE A 54 -4.62 17.68 7.18
CA ILE A 54 -4.98 18.33 5.91
C ILE A 54 -4.56 17.40 4.79
N LEU A 55 -5.54 16.90 4.03
CA LEU A 55 -5.33 15.98 2.91
C LEU A 55 -5.79 16.64 1.61
N SER A 56 -4.88 17.28 0.90
CA SER A 56 -5.15 17.83 -0.45
C SER A 56 -4.66 16.92 -1.58
N GLY A 57 -3.79 15.96 -1.25
CA GLY A 57 -3.24 14.98 -2.20
C GLY A 57 -4.13 13.73 -2.36
N LYS A 58 -3.55 12.69 -2.95
CA LYS A 58 -4.24 11.42 -3.23
C LYS A 58 -3.79 10.30 -2.31
N VAL A 59 -4.73 9.53 -1.78
CA VAL A 59 -4.50 8.22 -1.16
C VAL A 59 -5.07 7.16 -2.10
N THR A 60 -4.32 6.10 -2.41
CA THR A 60 -4.81 5.03 -3.30
C THR A 60 -5.59 3.94 -2.57
N GLY A 61 -5.34 3.75 -1.26
CA GLY A 61 -6.09 2.87 -0.37
C GLY A 61 -7.01 3.63 0.59
N ASP A 62 -7.19 3.08 1.78
CA ASP A 62 -8.06 3.64 2.81
C ASP A 62 -7.37 4.76 3.60
N PHE A 63 -8.11 5.81 3.94
CA PHE A 63 -7.63 6.86 4.84
C PHE A 63 -8.38 6.81 6.17
N LEU A 64 -7.64 6.59 7.26
CA LEU A 64 -8.17 6.61 8.63
C LEU A 64 -7.43 7.66 9.46
N SER A 65 -8.17 8.58 10.07
CA SER A 65 -7.63 9.67 10.86
C SER A 65 -8.26 9.73 12.24
N LEU A 66 -7.41 9.84 13.26
CA LEU A 66 -7.78 10.23 14.61
C LEU A 66 -7.25 11.64 14.87
N ALA A 67 -8.09 12.65 14.58
CA ALA A 67 -7.74 14.04 14.79
C ALA A 67 -8.92 14.92 15.21
N GLY A 68 -8.61 16.02 15.89
CA GLY A 68 -9.62 17.02 16.29
C GLY A 68 -10.18 17.81 15.12
N ASN A 69 -9.40 17.98 14.06
CA ASN A 69 -9.83 18.58 12.81
C ASN A 69 -9.25 17.82 11.61
N VAL A 70 -10.09 17.52 10.63
CA VAL A 70 -9.72 16.89 9.36
C VAL A 70 -10.30 17.73 8.23
N THR A 71 -9.45 18.14 7.29
CA THR A 71 -9.84 18.81 6.04
C THR A 71 -9.38 17.94 4.87
N ILE A 72 -10.28 17.66 3.92
CA ILE A 72 -10.06 16.85 2.72
C ILE A 72 -10.48 17.67 1.51
#